data_AF-A0A923V016-F1
#
_entry.id   AF-A0A923V016-F1
#
_cell.length_a   1.000
_cell.length_b   1.000
_cell.length_c   1.000
_cell.angle_alpha   90.00
_cell.angle_beta   90.00
_cell.angle_gamma   90.00
#
_symmetry.space_group_name_H-M   'P 1'
#
loop_
_entity.id
_entity.type
_entity.pdbx_description
1 polymer ?
#
loop_
_entity_poly.entity_id
_entity_poly.type
_entity_poly.pdbx_seq_one_letter_code
_entity_poly.pdbx_strand_id
1 'polypeptide(L)'
;STLETAERATGERKLGLDPESGKNVYTKVGKFGPLVQIGEIDDEEKPKYASLMKNQSVSTITLPEALELFKLPFSLEPFEDLDILIGVGRFGPYVKWGESFISLPKNEDPMSVNFDRAVEIIKEKQKTDAPIAHYDGLPVTKGKGRFGPFIKWNNLFINVPAKGYQFDDLSQTDIDTLISKKVEKEENRFIKTWEVEKIAIENGRWGPFIRFGKAMLKLRSNLTTKQKYTQEELVEIDLDTVKAMIVEQVPDAFEKKKKAPAKKASTTTKKPAAKKVIARKK
;
A
#
# COMPACT_ATOMS: atom_id res chain seq x y z
N SER A 1 -0.15 22.61 -40.87
CA SER A 1 -0.24 22.10 -39.49
C SER A 1 -0.85 20.71 -39.40
N THR A 2 -0.11 19.68 -39.81
CA THR A 2 -0.47 18.27 -39.60
C THR A 2 0.41 17.62 -38.53
N LEU A 3 1.62 18.15 -38.29
CA LEU A 3 2.53 17.73 -37.22
C LEU A 3 1.99 18.12 -35.82
N GLU A 4 1.39 19.31 -35.67
CA GLU A 4 0.75 19.75 -34.40
C GLU A 4 -0.45 18.88 -33.99
N THR A 5 -1.07 18.16 -34.92
CA THR A 5 -2.24 17.31 -34.64
C THR A 5 -1.81 15.87 -34.31
N ALA A 6 -0.62 15.44 -34.76
CA ALA A 6 -0.08 14.11 -34.49
C ALA A 6 0.57 13.98 -33.10
N GLU A 7 1.21 15.04 -32.58
CA GLU A 7 1.76 15.06 -31.21
C GLU A 7 0.68 14.94 -30.12
N ARG A 8 -0.57 15.31 -30.43
CA ARG A 8 -1.70 15.18 -29.49
C ARG A 8 -2.14 13.73 -29.22
N ALA A 9 -1.62 12.74 -29.96
CA ALA A 9 -2.04 11.35 -29.83
C ALA A 9 -1.32 10.56 -28.73
N THR A 10 -0.13 11.00 -28.26
CA THR A 10 0.65 10.30 -27.22
C THR A 10 0.53 10.93 -25.84
N GLY A 11 -0.03 12.14 -25.74
CA GLY A 11 -0.06 12.91 -24.49
C GLY A 11 1.34 13.35 -24.03
N GLU A 12 2.33 13.33 -24.93
CA GLU A 12 3.72 13.71 -24.69
C GLU A 12 4.04 15.03 -25.41
N ARG A 13 4.67 15.98 -24.71
CA ARG A 13 5.06 17.28 -25.24
C ARG A 13 6.52 17.55 -24.94
N LYS A 14 7.30 17.90 -25.96
CA LYS A 14 8.69 18.32 -25.81
C LYS A 14 8.76 19.75 -25.23
N LEU A 15 9.53 19.93 -24.16
CA LEU A 15 9.73 21.23 -23.50
C LEU A 15 11.01 21.94 -23.96
N GLY A 16 12.03 21.18 -24.35
CA GLY A 16 13.31 21.74 -24.81
C GLY A 16 14.48 20.81 -24.52
N LEU A 17 15.65 21.41 -24.26
CA LEU A 17 16.87 20.71 -23.88
C LEU A 17 17.25 21.07 -22.45
N ASP A 18 17.72 20.08 -21.70
CA ASP A 18 18.30 20.25 -20.38
C ASP A 18 19.69 20.93 -20.50
N PRO A 19 19.93 22.08 -19.86
CA PRO A 19 21.22 22.79 -19.94
C PRO A 19 22.41 22.00 -19.40
N GLU A 20 22.20 21.07 -18.45
CA GLU A 20 23.27 20.33 -17.80
C GLU A 20 23.70 19.11 -18.63
N SER A 21 22.75 18.31 -19.10
CA SER A 21 23.02 17.08 -19.86
C SER A 21 22.94 17.23 -21.37
N GLY A 22 22.36 18.33 -21.88
CA GLY A 22 22.07 18.53 -23.31
C GLY A 22 20.94 17.64 -23.85
N LYS A 23 20.26 16.89 -22.99
CA LYS A 23 19.23 15.92 -23.39
C LYS A 23 17.85 16.53 -23.58
N ASN A 24 17.00 15.86 -24.35
CA ASN A 24 15.62 16.26 -24.54
C ASN A 24 14.83 16.17 -23.22
N VAL A 25 13.98 17.18 -22.98
CA VAL A 25 13.04 17.22 -21.86
C VAL A 25 11.61 17.09 -22.38
N TYR A 26 10.85 16.15 -21.82
CA TYR A 26 9.47 15.88 -22.20
C TYR A 26 8.55 15.93 -21.00
N THR A 27 7.31 16.36 -21.20
CA THR A 27 6.21 16.18 -20.23
C THR A 27 5.18 15.22 -20.79
N LYS A 28 4.68 14.28 -19.98
CA LYS A 28 3.65 13.31 -20.38
C LYS A 28 2.87 12.75 -19.20
N VAL A 29 1.81 12.00 -19.49
CA VAL A 29 1.03 11.27 -18.48
C VAL A 29 1.49 9.81 -18.42
N GLY A 30 2.06 9.40 -17.29
CA GLY A 30 2.48 8.02 -17.02
C GLY A 30 1.52 7.25 -16.11
N LYS A 31 1.89 6.02 -15.75
CA LYS A 31 1.11 5.13 -14.85
C LYS A 31 0.79 5.76 -13.49
N PHE A 32 1.70 6.60 -12.98
CA PHE A 32 1.60 7.21 -11.65
C PHE A 32 1.16 8.68 -11.69
N GLY A 33 0.73 9.18 -12.85
CA GLY A 33 0.30 10.56 -13.05
C GLY A 33 1.19 11.32 -14.03
N PRO A 34 0.97 12.64 -14.14
CA PRO A 34 1.75 13.52 -14.99
C PRO A 34 3.21 13.62 -14.51
N LEU A 35 4.16 13.55 -15.44
CA LEU A 35 5.59 13.55 -15.15
C LEU A 35 6.41 14.28 -16.22
N VAL A 36 7.61 14.71 -15.83
CA VAL A 36 8.68 15.19 -16.69
C VAL A 36 9.74 14.10 -16.84
N GLN A 37 10.28 13.95 -18.04
CA GLN A 37 11.37 13.04 -18.38
C GLN A 37 12.54 13.83 -18.98
N ILE A 38 13.76 13.61 -18.48
CA ILE A 38 15.02 14.08 -19.11
C ILE A 38 15.72 12.88 -19.73
N GLY A 39 16.09 12.97 -21.00
CA GLY A 39 16.72 11.90 -21.77
C GLY A 39 15.74 10.91 -22.38
N GLU A 40 16.25 9.99 -23.19
CA GLU A 40 15.49 8.96 -23.88
C GLU A 40 15.78 7.56 -23.33
N ILE A 41 14.92 6.59 -23.62
CA ILE A 41 15.08 5.21 -23.13
C ILE A 41 16.26 4.50 -23.80
N ASP A 42 16.60 4.90 -25.02
CA ASP A 42 17.67 4.32 -25.84
C ASP A 42 19.04 5.00 -25.59
N ASP A 43 19.09 6.02 -24.73
CA ASP A 43 20.34 6.66 -24.34
C ASP A 43 21.18 5.72 -23.45
N GLU A 44 22.51 5.87 -23.48
CA GLU A 44 23.42 5.12 -22.62
C GLU A 44 23.12 5.32 -21.12
N GLU A 45 22.72 6.53 -20.75
CA GLU A 45 22.30 6.86 -19.38
C GLU A 45 20.78 6.89 -19.29
N LYS A 46 20.26 6.16 -18.30
CA LYS A 46 18.81 6.01 -18.09
C LYS A 46 18.11 7.37 -17.95
N PRO A 47 16.89 7.50 -18.48
CA PRO A 47 16.11 8.73 -18.35
C PRO A 47 15.80 9.01 -16.88
N LYS A 48 15.88 10.30 -16.51
CA LYS A 48 15.47 10.78 -15.19
C LYS A 48 14.01 11.18 -15.24
N TYR A 49 13.29 10.96 -14.14
CA TYR A 49 11.86 11.26 -14.03
C TYR A 49 11.57 12.13 -12.82
N ALA A 50 10.67 13.11 -12.99
CA ALA A 50 10.12 13.89 -11.90
C ALA A 50 8.59 13.98 -12.05
N SER A 51 7.84 13.85 -10.96
CA SER A 51 6.38 13.98 -10.99
C SER A 51 5.97 15.45 -10.99
N LEU A 52 4.95 15.81 -11.78
CA LEU A 52 4.36 17.14 -11.72
C LEU A 52 3.62 17.34 -10.39
N MET A 53 3.63 18.56 -9.90
CA MET A 53 2.83 18.97 -8.74
C MET A 53 1.34 19.06 -9.10
N LYS A 54 0.46 19.04 -8.09
CA LYS A 54 -1.01 19.04 -8.31
C LYS A 54 -1.54 20.27 -9.04
N ASN A 55 -0.85 21.40 -8.93
CA ASN A 55 -1.18 22.66 -9.59
C ASN A 55 -0.54 22.78 -10.98
N GLN A 56 0.33 21.86 -11.39
CA GLN A 56 0.98 21.88 -12.69
C GLN A 56 0.24 20.97 -13.69
N SER A 57 0.24 21.37 -14.96
CA SER A 57 -0.35 20.60 -16.05
C SER A 57 0.66 20.29 -17.13
N VAL A 58 0.56 19.10 -17.71
CA VAL A 58 1.33 18.68 -18.89
C VAL A 58 1.14 19.63 -20.09
N SER A 59 0.03 20.37 -20.11
CA SER A 59 -0.30 21.32 -21.18
C SER A 59 0.24 22.74 -20.95
N THR A 60 0.63 23.11 -19.73
CA THR A 60 1.01 24.50 -19.40
C THR A 60 2.41 24.64 -18.84
N ILE A 61 3.00 23.57 -18.29
CA ILE A 61 4.31 23.63 -17.63
C ILE A 61 5.40 24.15 -18.57
N THR A 62 6.29 25.01 -18.09
CA THR A 62 7.41 25.53 -18.87
C THR A 62 8.67 24.71 -18.65
N LEU A 63 9.67 24.83 -19.54
CA LEU A 63 10.96 24.16 -19.36
C LEU A 63 11.64 24.52 -18.02
N PRO A 64 11.73 25.81 -17.61
CA PRO A 64 12.33 26.16 -16.31
C PRO A 64 11.63 25.50 -15.13
N GLU A 65 10.30 25.56 -15.07
CA GLU A 65 9.50 24.93 -14.00
C GLU A 65 9.68 23.40 -13.98
N ALA A 66 9.79 22.78 -15.15
CA ALA A 66 10.00 21.35 -15.29
C ALA A 66 11.37 20.91 -14.76
N LEU A 67 12.41 21.71 -14.99
CA LEU A 67 13.77 21.45 -14.48
C LEU A 67 13.84 21.61 -12.96
N GLU A 68 13.05 22.49 -12.36
CA GLU A 68 13.00 22.64 -10.90
C GLU A 68 12.52 21.38 -10.19
N LEU A 69 11.64 20.59 -10.81
CA LEU A 69 11.14 19.33 -10.25
C LEU A 69 12.25 18.29 -10.03
N PHE A 70 13.36 18.39 -10.76
CA PHE A 70 14.51 17.49 -10.62
C PHE A 70 15.44 17.86 -9.46
N LYS A 71 15.20 19.01 -8.80
CA LYS A 71 15.84 19.32 -7.51
C LYS A 71 15.28 18.45 -6.37
N LEU A 72 14.16 17.75 -6.60
CA LEU A 72 13.58 16.80 -5.66
C LEU A 72 14.04 15.36 -5.98
N PRO A 73 14.29 14.52 -4.96
CA PRO A 73 14.29 14.86 -3.54
C PRO A 73 15.57 15.60 -3.12
N PHE A 74 15.48 16.46 -2.09
CA PHE A 74 16.64 17.08 -1.45
C PHE A 74 16.66 16.78 0.06
N SER A 75 17.85 16.82 0.65
CA SER A 75 18.06 16.60 2.08
C SER A 75 18.21 17.93 2.83
N LEU A 76 17.74 17.95 4.07
CA LEU A 76 17.98 19.03 5.02
C LEU A 76 18.93 18.54 6.13
N GLU A 77 19.27 19.44 7.05
CA GLU A 77 20.00 19.07 8.26
C GLU A 77 19.23 17.99 9.06
N PRO A 78 19.94 17.03 9.68
CA PRO A 78 19.30 16.02 10.52
C PRO A 78 18.56 16.62 11.71
N PHE A 79 17.47 15.97 12.13
CA PHE A 79 16.73 16.32 13.35
C PHE A 79 16.57 15.07 14.21
N GLU A 80 16.97 15.16 15.49
CA GLU A 80 16.96 14.03 16.44
C GLU A 80 17.76 12.81 15.89
N ASP A 81 18.96 13.07 15.36
CA ASP A 81 19.89 12.09 14.77
C ASP A 81 19.31 11.30 13.57
N LEU A 82 18.23 11.81 12.97
CA LEU A 82 17.58 11.20 11.81
C LEU A 82 17.58 12.17 10.62
N ASP A 83 17.92 11.64 9.45
CA ASP A 83 17.94 12.40 8.21
C ASP A 83 16.55 12.91 7.82
N ILE A 84 16.50 14.16 7.36
CA ILE A 84 15.33 14.77 6.76
C ILE A 84 15.51 14.82 5.24
N LEU A 85 14.54 14.29 4.50
CA LEU A 85 14.48 14.36 3.05
C LEU A 85 13.09 14.80 2.58
N ILE A 86 13.02 15.78 1.70
CA ILE A 86 11.78 16.24 1.08
C ILE A 86 11.70 15.68 -0.32
N GLY A 87 10.54 15.11 -0.66
CA GLY A 87 10.34 14.48 -1.97
C GLY A 87 8.88 14.41 -2.37
N VAL A 88 8.64 13.92 -3.58
CA VAL A 88 7.30 13.70 -4.13
C VAL A 88 7.10 12.23 -4.46
N GLY A 89 6.06 11.62 -3.89
CA GLY A 89 5.73 10.22 -4.09
C GLY A 89 4.31 10.03 -4.63
N ARG A 90 3.86 8.76 -4.69
CA ARG A 90 2.53 8.40 -5.21
C ARG A 90 1.35 9.06 -4.49
N PHE A 91 1.55 9.45 -3.22
CA PHE A 91 0.52 10.05 -2.37
C PHE A 91 0.64 11.58 -2.28
N GLY A 92 1.59 12.17 -3.00
CA GLY A 92 1.91 13.59 -2.95
C GLY A 92 3.29 13.89 -2.33
N PRO A 93 3.58 15.16 -2.07
CA PRO A 93 4.80 15.59 -1.40
C PRO A 93 4.86 15.09 0.05
N TYR A 94 6.06 14.76 0.52
CA TYR A 94 6.30 14.25 1.87
C TYR A 94 7.64 14.75 2.44
N VAL A 95 7.71 14.81 3.76
CA VAL A 95 8.94 14.82 4.56
C VAL A 95 9.23 13.39 4.99
N LYS A 96 10.40 12.87 4.65
CA LYS A 96 10.93 11.61 5.17
C LYS A 96 11.86 11.95 6.33
N TRP A 97 11.57 11.37 7.49
CA TRP A 97 12.35 11.50 8.71
C TRP A 97 12.73 10.09 9.19
N GLY A 98 14.00 9.71 8.99
CA GLY A 98 14.44 8.32 9.14
C GLY A 98 13.68 7.37 8.21
N GLU A 99 12.90 6.43 8.76
CA GLU A 99 12.02 5.53 8.00
C GLU A 99 10.58 6.05 7.84
N SER A 100 10.23 7.13 8.54
CA SER A 100 8.87 7.66 8.57
C SER A 100 8.61 8.59 7.38
N PHE A 101 7.47 8.40 6.72
CA PHE A 101 6.98 9.28 5.64
C PHE A 101 5.80 10.11 6.15
N ILE A 102 5.96 11.42 6.18
CA ILE A 102 4.97 12.37 6.68
C ILE A 102 4.50 13.22 5.50
N SER A 103 3.24 13.08 5.11
CA SER A 103 2.68 13.85 4.00
C SER A 103 2.65 15.34 4.34
N LEU A 104 3.04 16.19 3.39
CA LEU A 104 2.86 17.63 3.54
C LEU A 104 1.36 18.00 3.56
N PRO A 105 0.98 19.08 4.25
CA PRO A 105 -0.34 19.68 4.15
C PRO A 105 -0.78 19.93 2.70
N LYS A 106 -2.09 19.92 2.49
CA LYS A 106 -2.67 20.16 1.17
C LYS A 106 -2.32 21.58 0.74
N ASN A 107 -1.79 21.72 -0.48
CA ASN A 107 -1.38 22.99 -1.11
C ASN A 107 -0.05 23.57 -0.62
N GLU A 108 0.73 22.80 0.15
CA GLU A 108 2.10 23.19 0.48
C GLU A 108 3.05 22.72 -0.62
N ASP A 109 3.95 23.63 -1.05
CA ASP A 109 4.95 23.35 -2.06
C ASP A 109 6.16 22.65 -1.42
N PRO A 110 6.55 21.43 -1.86
CA PRO A 110 7.75 20.77 -1.33
C PRO A 110 9.03 21.58 -1.52
N MET A 111 9.11 22.46 -2.51
CA MET A 111 10.30 23.26 -2.77
C MET A 111 10.49 24.42 -1.79
N SER A 112 9.42 24.85 -1.11
CA SER A 112 9.48 25.94 -0.12
C SER A 112 9.70 25.45 1.32
N VAL A 113 9.69 24.15 1.55
CA VAL A 113 9.90 23.57 2.88
C VAL A 113 11.37 23.72 3.31
N ASN A 114 11.57 24.53 4.35
CA ASN A 114 12.86 24.68 5.03
C ASN A 114 12.96 23.78 6.26
N PHE A 115 14.10 23.84 6.96
CA PHE A 115 14.37 23.01 8.16
C PHE A 115 13.32 23.24 9.26
N ASP A 116 13.04 24.49 9.62
CA ASP A 116 12.08 24.80 10.68
C ASP A 116 10.68 24.24 10.38
N ARG A 117 10.24 24.39 9.12
CA ARG A 117 8.94 23.87 8.68
C ARG A 117 8.92 22.34 8.66
N ALA A 118 10.00 21.70 8.22
CA ALA A 118 10.11 20.24 8.27
C ALA A 118 10.05 19.73 9.72
N VAL A 119 10.75 20.38 10.65
CA VAL A 119 10.73 20.06 12.08
C VAL A 119 9.34 20.26 12.69
N GLU A 120 8.63 21.32 12.31
CA GLU A 120 7.24 21.54 12.72
C GLU A 120 6.33 20.37 12.30
N ILE A 121 6.39 19.98 11.03
CA ILE A 121 5.61 18.85 10.48
C ILE A 121 5.97 17.54 11.21
N ILE A 122 7.25 17.30 11.50
CA ILE A 122 7.72 16.13 12.26
C ILE A 122 7.13 16.15 13.67
N LYS A 123 7.21 17.27 14.39
CA LYS A 123 6.69 17.40 15.75
C LYS A 123 5.17 17.27 15.81
N GLU A 124 4.43 17.80 14.84
CA GLU A 124 2.98 17.58 14.73
C GLU A 124 2.65 16.10 14.58
N LYS A 125 3.43 15.37 13.77
CA LYS A 125 3.27 13.93 13.62
C LYS A 125 3.60 13.18 14.91
N GLN A 126 4.70 13.51 15.58
CA GLN A 126 5.07 12.93 16.87
C GLN A 126 3.97 13.14 17.92
N LYS A 127 3.38 14.36 18.00
CA LYS A 127 2.24 14.64 18.89
C LYS A 127 1.01 13.81 18.55
N THR A 128 0.74 13.61 17.26
CA THR A 128 -0.40 12.80 16.81
C THR A 128 -0.19 11.31 17.10
N ASP A 129 1.04 10.82 16.99
CA ASP A 129 1.42 9.44 17.28
C ASP A 129 1.70 9.18 18.77
N ALA A 130 1.75 10.24 19.59
CA ALA A 130 1.99 10.12 21.01
C ALA A 130 0.91 9.24 21.65
N PRO A 131 1.30 8.35 22.59
CA PRO A 131 0.35 7.53 23.29
C PRO A 131 -0.57 8.41 24.15
N ILE A 132 -1.87 8.17 24.03
CA ILE A 132 -2.90 8.82 24.86
C ILE A 132 -3.12 8.07 26.17
N ALA A 133 -2.74 6.79 26.22
CA ALA A 133 -2.92 5.89 27.35
C ALA A 133 -1.97 4.69 27.21
N HIS A 134 -1.92 3.86 28.25
CA HIS A 134 -1.28 2.55 28.19
C HIS A 134 -2.29 1.49 28.63
N TYR A 135 -2.26 0.32 28.00
CA TYR A 135 -3.08 -0.83 28.37
C TYR A 135 -2.19 -2.07 28.29
N ASP A 136 -2.15 -2.88 29.35
CA ASP A 136 -1.24 -4.02 29.51
C ASP A 136 0.24 -3.67 29.21
N GLY A 137 0.68 -2.48 29.63
CA GLY A 137 2.05 -1.99 29.42
C GLY A 137 2.37 -1.58 27.97
N LEU A 138 1.41 -1.68 27.05
CA LEU A 138 1.57 -1.26 25.65
C LEU A 138 0.90 0.10 25.39
N PRO A 139 1.50 0.95 24.54
CA PRO A 139 0.95 2.27 24.22
C PRO A 139 -0.34 2.18 23.41
N VAL A 140 -1.27 3.08 23.71
CA VAL A 140 -2.52 3.28 22.95
C VAL A 140 -2.46 4.62 22.24
N THR A 141 -2.67 4.64 20.92
CA THR A 141 -2.73 5.89 20.13
C THR A 141 -4.13 6.11 19.56
N LYS A 142 -4.51 7.35 19.26
CA LYS A 142 -5.81 7.67 18.61
C LYS A 142 -5.63 8.20 17.20
N GLY A 143 -6.63 7.99 16.35
CA GLY A 143 -6.64 8.47 14.98
C GLY A 143 -8.03 8.56 14.37
N LYS A 144 -8.13 9.19 13.19
CA LYS A 144 -9.37 9.28 12.40
C LYS A 144 -9.15 8.62 11.03
N GLY A 145 -10.01 7.68 10.65
CA GLY A 145 -9.91 6.94 9.39
C GLY A 145 -11.22 6.94 8.61
N ARG A 146 -11.26 6.23 7.47
CA ARG A 146 -12.46 6.12 6.61
C ARG A 146 -13.68 5.48 7.28
N PHE A 147 -13.46 4.79 8.40
CA PHE A 147 -14.50 4.11 9.18
C PHE A 147 -14.87 4.86 10.47
N GLY A 148 -14.40 6.10 10.62
CA GLY A 148 -14.59 6.92 11.81
C GLY A 148 -13.36 6.99 12.71
N PRO A 149 -13.51 7.57 13.91
CA PRO A 149 -12.45 7.64 14.92
C PRO A 149 -12.11 6.25 15.49
N PHE A 150 -10.85 6.04 15.81
CA PHE A 150 -10.36 4.77 16.34
C PHE A 150 -9.22 4.98 17.34
N ILE A 151 -9.02 4.01 18.22
CA ILE A 151 -7.79 3.82 18.97
C ILE A 151 -7.02 2.64 18.40
N LYS A 152 -5.70 2.68 18.46
CA LYS A 152 -4.80 1.62 18.03
C LYS A 152 -4.03 1.11 19.24
N TRP A 153 -4.04 -0.21 19.44
CA TRP A 153 -3.33 -0.89 20.51
C TRP A 153 -2.92 -2.28 20.04
N ASN A 154 -1.67 -2.68 20.28
CA ASN A 154 -1.14 -4.01 19.92
C ASN A 154 -1.50 -4.47 18.48
N ASN A 155 -1.28 -3.60 17.48
CA ASN A 155 -1.68 -3.78 16.07
C ASN A 155 -3.18 -3.95 15.79
N LEU A 156 -4.04 -3.88 16.80
CA LEU A 156 -5.49 -3.84 16.66
C LEU A 156 -5.95 -2.39 16.46
N PHE A 157 -6.94 -2.23 15.57
CA PHE A 157 -7.67 -0.99 15.38
C PHE A 157 -9.06 -1.16 15.99
N ILE A 158 -9.35 -0.36 17.01
CA ILE A 158 -10.61 -0.39 17.75
C ILE A 158 -11.40 0.87 17.42
N ASN A 159 -12.55 0.71 16.78
CA ASN A 159 -13.44 1.83 16.46
C ASN A 159 -14.02 2.42 17.76
N VAL A 160 -14.04 3.75 17.87
CA VAL A 160 -14.66 4.48 18.98
C VAL A 160 -16.08 4.89 18.56
N PRO A 161 -17.13 4.27 19.11
CA PRO A 161 -18.51 4.60 18.73
C PRO A 161 -18.87 6.03 19.14
N ALA A 162 -19.48 6.80 18.24
CA ALA A 162 -19.95 8.16 18.54
C ALA A 162 -21.04 8.20 19.63
N LYS A 163 -21.76 7.07 19.83
CA LYS A 163 -22.76 6.93 20.89
C LYS A 163 -22.07 6.48 22.16
N GLY A 164 -22.01 7.36 23.16
CA GLY A 164 -21.55 7.05 24.51
C GLY A 164 -20.07 7.34 24.77
N TYR A 165 -19.30 7.75 23.77
CA TYR A 165 -17.88 8.10 23.94
C TYR A 165 -17.58 9.46 23.32
N GLN A 166 -16.76 10.27 24.01
CA GLN A 166 -16.19 11.50 23.48
C GLN A 166 -14.77 11.22 22.98
N PHE A 167 -14.57 11.25 21.66
CA PHE A 167 -13.29 10.83 21.05
C PHE A 167 -12.11 11.73 21.44
N ASP A 168 -12.34 13.03 21.54
CA ASP A 168 -11.27 13.97 21.84
C ASP A 168 -10.82 13.86 23.32
N ASP A 169 -11.73 13.47 24.21
CA ASP A 169 -11.55 13.38 25.67
C ASP A 169 -11.82 11.96 26.21
N LEU A 170 -11.19 10.94 25.62
CA LEU A 170 -11.32 9.56 26.09
C LEU A 170 -10.64 9.37 27.45
N SER A 171 -11.37 8.81 28.43
CA SER A 171 -10.79 8.42 29.71
C SER A 171 -10.06 7.07 29.60
N GLN A 172 -9.17 6.78 30.56
CA GLN A 172 -8.50 5.47 30.64
C GLN A 172 -9.54 4.32 30.72
N THR A 173 -10.60 4.49 31.52
CA THR A 173 -11.66 3.49 31.67
C THR A 173 -12.39 3.21 30.35
N ASP A 174 -12.62 4.24 29.53
CA ASP A 174 -13.23 4.08 28.21
C ASP A 174 -12.33 3.25 27.29
N ILE A 175 -11.03 3.56 27.31
CA ILE A 175 -10.01 2.88 26.53
C ILE A 175 -9.91 1.41 26.93
N ASP A 176 -9.81 1.13 28.23
CA ASP A 176 -9.76 -0.23 28.76
C ASP A 176 -11.00 -1.01 28.30
N THR A 177 -12.19 -0.44 28.49
CA THR A 177 -13.45 -1.07 28.07
C THR A 177 -13.49 -1.37 26.56
N LEU A 178 -13.04 -0.44 25.71
CA LEU A 178 -13.03 -0.62 24.27
C LEU A 178 -12.02 -1.69 23.84
N ILE A 179 -10.85 -1.71 24.46
CA ILE A 179 -9.81 -2.71 24.18
C ILE A 179 -10.28 -4.09 24.63
N SER A 180 -10.75 -4.26 25.88
CA SER A 180 -11.18 -5.56 26.38
C SER A 180 -12.30 -6.16 25.54
N LYS A 181 -13.33 -5.36 25.17
CA LYS A 181 -14.39 -5.81 24.24
C LYS A 181 -13.86 -6.25 22.88
N LYS A 182 -12.80 -5.61 22.38
CA LYS A 182 -12.17 -5.99 21.11
C LYS A 182 -11.35 -7.27 21.24
N VAL A 183 -10.61 -7.42 22.34
CA VAL A 183 -9.85 -8.63 22.66
C VAL A 183 -10.78 -9.84 22.76
N GLU A 184 -11.83 -9.75 23.59
CA GLU A 184 -12.86 -10.79 23.70
C GLU A 184 -13.46 -11.17 22.34
N LYS A 185 -13.69 -10.18 21.47
CA LYS A 185 -14.21 -10.43 20.12
C LYS A 185 -13.21 -11.15 19.21
N GLU A 186 -11.92 -10.85 19.31
CA GLU A 186 -10.88 -11.56 18.55
C GLU A 186 -10.59 -12.95 19.13
N GLU A 187 -10.67 -13.14 20.45
CA GLU A 187 -10.59 -14.46 21.10
C GLU A 187 -11.76 -15.33 20.64
N ASN A 188 -12.98 -14.80 20.71
CA ASN A 188 -14.18 -15.49 20.24
C ASN A 188 -14.23 -15.65 18.71
N ARG A 189 -13.29 -15.08 17.95
CA ARG A 189 -13.25 -15.24 16.50
C ARG A 189 -12.89 -16.66 16.11
N PHE A 190 -12.00 -17.31 16.85
CA PHE A 190 -11.53 -18.66 16.54
C PHE A 190 -12.08 -19.64 17.57
N ILE A 191 -12.82 -20.64 17.10
CA ILE A 191 -13.30 -21.73 17.96
C ILE A 191 -12.21 -22.80 18.10
N LYS A 192 -11.59 -23.16 16.97
CA LYS A 192 -10.54 -24.19 16.91
C LYS A 192 -9.62 -23.94 15.74
N THR A 193 -8.31 -24.13 15.93
CA THR A 193 -7.31 -23.89 14.90
C THR A 193 -6.36 -25.09 14.80
N TRP A 194 -6.09 -25.51 13.57
CA TRP A 194 -5.07 -26.50 13.23
C TRP A 194 -4.01 -25.85 12.36
N GLU A 195 -2.90 -25.46 12.98
CA GLU A 195 -1.87 -24.64 12.34
C GLU A 195 -1.16 -25.36 11.17
N VAL A 196 -0.90 -26.66 11.33
CA VAL A 196 -0.18 -27.48 10.34
C VAL A 196 -0.97 -27.57 9.03
N GLU A 197 -2.28 -27.79 9.12
CA GLU A 197 -3.17 -27.91 7.98
C GLU A 197 -3.69 -26.57 7.47
N LYS A 198 -3.44 -25.47 8.20
CA LYS A 198 -3.98 -24.13 7.92
C LYS A 198 -5.51 -24.13 7.83
N ILE A 199 -6.13 -24.89 8.74
CA ILE A 199 -7.58 -24.97 8.91
C ILE A 199 -7.94 -24.28 10.22
N ALA A 200 -9.01 -23.51 10.23
CA ALA A 200 -9.60 -23.01 11.46
C ALA A 200 -11.13 -23.06 11.39
N ILE A 201 -11.80 -23.18 12.53
CA ILE A 201 -13.22 -22.91 12.67
C ILE A 201 -13.34 -21.52 13.28
N GLU A 202 -13.99 -20.62 12.55
CA GLU A 202 -14.15 -19.22 12.93
C GLU A 202 -15.63 -18.88 13.14
N ASN A 203 -15.92 -18.01 14.11
CA ASN A 203 -17.22 -17.41 14.31
C ASN A 203 -17.47 -16.28 13.30
N GLY A 204 -18.55 -16.39 12.52
CA GLY A 204 -18.97 -15.38 11.55
C GLY A 204 -20.33 -14.77 11.87
N ARG A 205 -20.73 -13.77 11.08
CA ARG A 205 -22.04 -13.10 11.20
C ARG A 205 -23.24 -14.06 11.08
N TRP A 206 -23.07 -15.17 10.35
CA TRP A 206 -24.14 -16.14 10.06
C TRP A 206 -23.96 -17.47 10.82
N GLY A 207 -23.14 -17.45 11.87
CA GLY A 207 -22.73 -18.62 12.63
C GLY A 207 -21.31 -19.09 12.29
N PRO A 208 -20.84 -20.18 12.94
CA PRO A 208 -19.50 -20.72 12.73
C PRO A 208 -19.30 -21.27 11.31
N PHE A 209 -18.08 -21.19 10.80
CA PHE A 209 -17.71 -21.70 9.47
C PHE A 209 -16.26 -22.18 9.47
N ILE A 210 -15.90 -23.00 8.47
CA ILE A 210 -14.53 -23.51 8.29
C ILE A 210 -13.74 -22.53 7.40
N ARG A 211 -12.62 -22.04 7.93
CA ARG A 211 -11.58 -21.33 7.19
C ARG A 211 -10.56 -22.34 6.66
N PHE A 212 -10.45 -22.42 5.34
CA PHE A 212 -9.39 -23.21 4.69
C PHE A 212 -8.60 -22.32 3.72
N GLY A 213 -7.44 -21.85 4.16
CA GLY A 213 -6.69 -20.81 3.44
C GLY A 213 -7.54 -19.56 3.18
N LYS A 214 -7.89 -19.29 1.91
CA LYS A 214 -8.76 -18.16 1.53
C LYS A 214 -10.25 -18.51 1.51
N ALA A 215 -10.60 -19.80 1.55
CA ALA A 215 -11.98 -20.26 1.45
C ALA A 215 -12.73 -20.12 2.77
N MET A 216 -14.01 -19.77 2.68
CA MET A 216 -15.00 -19.78 3.76
C MET A 216 -16.01 -20.86 3.45
N LEU A 217 -15.90 -22.00 4.12
CA LEU A 217 -16.71 -23.17 3.85
C LEU A 217 -17.76 -23.31 4.95
N LYS A 218 -18.99 -23.65 4.56
CA LYS A 218 -20.09 -23.80 5.51
C LYS A 218 -19.86 -25.05 6.34
N LEU A 219 -20.15 -24.98 7.64
CA LEU A 219 -20.33 -26.18 8.44
C LEU A 219 -21.61 -26.89 7.99
N ARG A 220 -21.58 -28.21 8.02
CA ARG A 220 -22.79 -29.03 7.83
C ARG A 220 -23.52 -29.22 9.15
N SER A 221 -24.69 -29.84 9.10
CA SER A 221 -25.34 -30.31 10.32
C SER A 221 -24.48 -31.39 10.99
N ASN A 222 -24.57 -31.44 12.31
CA ASN A 222 -23.99 -32.48 13.15
C ASN A 222 -24.54 -33.84 12.68
N LEU A 223 -23.64 -34.78 12.42
CA LEU A 223 -23.97 -36.09 11.87
C LEU A 223 -24.81 -36.94 12.84
N THR A 224 -24.63 -36.73 14.14
CA THR A 224 -25.31 -37.45 15.23
C THR A 224 -26.69 -36.84 15.51
N THR A 225 -26.73 -35.52 15.73
CA THR A 225 -27.97 -34.84 16.16
C THR A 225 -28.83 -34.36 14.99
N LYS A 226 -28.28 -34.34 13.76
CA LYS A 226 -28.86 -33.73 12.56
C LYS A 226 -29.18 -32.24 12.67
N GLN A 227 -28.76 -31.58 13.76
CA GLN A 227 -28.94 -30.15 14.00
C GLN A 227 -27.65 -29.38 13.68
N LYS A 228 -27.65 -28.06 13.84
CA LYS A 228 -26.41 -27.28 13.71
C LYS A 228 -25.49 -27.60 14.90
N TYR A 229 -24.19 -27.63 14.66
CA TYR A 229 -23.22 -27.80 15.73
C TYR A 229 -23.34 -26.68 16.77
N THR A 230 -23.22 -27.03 18.05
CA THR A 230 -23.03 -26.04 19.13
C THR A 230 -21.57 -25.63 19.21
N GLN A 231 -21.27 -24.57 19.98
CA GLN A 231 -19.88 -24.10 20.12
C GLN A 231 -19.01 -25.13 20.84
N GLU A 232 -19.56 -25.80 21.85
CA GLU A 232 -18.91 -26.85 22.63
C GLU A 232 -18.55 -28.04 21.73
N GLU A 233 -19.49 -28.47 20.88
CA GLU A 233 -19.25 -29.54 19.92
C GLU A 233 -18.15 -29.19 18.91
N LEU A 234 -18.06 -27.93 18.47
CA LEU A 234 -17.01 -27.47 17.54
C LEU A 234 -15.64 -27.33 18.18
N VAL A 235 -15.55 -27.15 19.50
CA VAL A 235 -14.27 -27.20 20.23
C VAL A 235 -13.74 -28.63 20.25
N GLU A 236 -14.61 -29.63 20.35
CA GLU A 236 -14.21 -31.03 20.44
C GLU A 236 -14.10 -31.72 19.06
N ILE A 237 -14.69 -31.15 18.00
CA ILE A 237 -14.72 -31.77 16.66
C ILE A 237 -13.33 -32.20 16.18
N ASP A 238 -13.25 -33.42 15.64
CA ASP A 238 -12.01 -33.98 15.15
C ASP A 238 -11.61 -33.37 13.79
N LEU A 239 -10.31 -33.43 13.50
CA LEU A 239 -9.74 -32.87 12.28
C LEU A 239 -10.22 -33.60 11.02
N ASP A 240 -10.45 -34.91 11.10
CA ASP A 240 -10.77 -35.73 9.93
C ASP A 240 -12.20 -35.47 9.45
N THR A 241 -13.14 -35.28 10.37
CA THR A 241 -14.50 -34.80 10.11
C THR A 241 -14.48 -33.44 9.42
N VAL A 242 -13.65 -32.51 9.88
CA VAL A 242 -13.51 -31.20 9.25
C VAL A 242 -12.89 -31.32 7.85
N LYS A 243 -11.86 -32.16 7.67
CA LYS A 243 -11.27 -32.44 6.35
C LYS A 243 -12.30 -33.03 5.40
N ALA A 244 -13.15 -33.95 5.84
CA ALA A 244 -14.23 -34.50 5.02
C ALA A 244 -15.22 -33.42 4.55
N MET A 245 -15.60 -32.49 5.43
CA MET A 245 -16.45 -31.34 5.05
C MET A 245 -15.77 -30.40 4.06
N ILE A 246 -14.45 -30.26 4.15
CA ILE A 246 -13.66 -29.47 3.21
C ILE A 246 -13.62 -30.16 1.84
N VAL A 247 -13.31 -31.45 1.77
CA VAL A 247 -13.23 -32.22 0.50
C VAL A 247 -14.54 -32.16 -0.27
N GLU A 248 -15.68 -32.19 0.41
CA GLU A 248 -16.96 -32.12 -0.27
C GLU A 248 -17.21 -30.78 -0.97
N GLN A 249 -16.77 -29.68 -0.38
CA GLN A 249 -16.94 -28.34 -0.96
C GLN A 249 -15.76 -27.98 -1.88
N VAL A 250 -14.61 -28.61 -1.68
CA VAL A 250 -13.36 -28.41 -2.41
C VAL A 250 -12.70 -29.78 -2.62
N PRO A 251 -13.07 -30.51 -3.70
CA PRO A 251 -12.57 -31.86 -3.95
C PRO A 251 -11.04 -31.98 -3.96
N ASP A 252 -10.36 -30.96 -4.49
CA ASP A 252 -8.89 -30.94 -4.61
C ASP A 252 -8.18 -30.32 -3.39
N ALA A 253 -8.86 -30.15 -2.25
CA ALA A 253 -8.36 -29.39 -1.10
C ALA A 253 -7.01 -29.90 -0.56
N PHE A 254 -6.86 -31.22 -0.49
CA PHE A 254 -5.69 -31.89 0.07
C PHE A 254 -4.82 -32.56 -0.98
N GLU A 255 -5.19 -32.45 -2.26
CA GLU A 255 -4.30 -32.88 -3.32
C GLU A 255 -3.08 -31.97 -3.36
N LYS A 256 -1.88 -32.56 -3.47
CA LYS A 256 -0.67 -31.79 -3.72
C LYS A 256 -0.89 -31.03 -5.03
N LYS A 257 -1.08 -29.70 -4.94
CA LYS A 257 -1.13 -28.82 -6.11
C LYS A 257 -0.01 -29.22 -7.06
N LYS A 258 -0.36 -29.83 -8.21
CA LYS A 258 0.55 -29.92 -9.34
C LYS A 258 0.98 -28.48 -9.59
N LYS A 259 2.25 -28.17 -9.33
CA LYS A 259 2.86 -26.90 -9.69
C LYS A 259 2.48 -26.68 -11.15
N ALA A 260 1.62 -25.70 -11.44
CA ALA A 260 1.39 -25.29 -12.81
C ALA A 260 2.79 -25.03 -13.40
N PRO A 261 3.12 -25.60 -14.57
CA PRO A 261 4.43 -25.37 -15.16
C PRO A 261 4.60 -23.86 -15.20
N ALA A 262 5.66 -23.38 -14.54
CA ALA A 262 6.01 -21.97 -14.55
C ALA A 262 5.90 -21.53 -16.00
N LYS A 263 5.05 -20.53 -16.28
CA LYS A 263 5.01 -19.91 -17.61
C LYS A 263 6.46 -19.56 -17.92
N LYS A 264 7.10 -20.35 -18.78
CA LYS A 264 8.40 -20.03 -19.32
C LYS A 264 8.23 -18.62 -19.86
N ALA A 265 9.00 -17.68 -19.34
CA ALA A 265 9.17 -16.39 -19.98
C ALA A 265 9.38 -16.70 -21.46
N SER A 266 8.52 -16.16 -22.32
CA SER A 266 8.66 -16.31 -23.76
C SER A 266 9.97 -15.63 -24.13
N THR A 267 11.04 -16.41 -24.20
CA THR A 267 12.26 -16.05 -24.89
C THR A 267 11.89 -15.94 -26.35
N THR A 268 11.57 -14.74 -26.80
CA THR A 268 11.52 -14.40 -28.22
C THR A 268 12.90 -14.67 -28.79
N THR A 269 13.01 -15.80 -29.47
CA THR A 269 14.11 -16.20 -30.33
C THR A 269 14.44 -15.04 -31.27
N LYS A 270 15.61 -14.42 -31.07
CA LYS A 270 16.26 -13.59 -32.08
C LYS A 270 16.42 -14.42 -33.35
N LYS A 271 15.69 -14.03 -34.40
CA LYS A 271 15.92 -14.48 -35.77
C LYS A 271 17.29 -13.93 -36.22
N PRO A 272 18.20 -14.73 -36.80
CA PRO A 272 19.50 -14.23 -37.23
C PRO A 272 19.33 -13.21 -38.36
N ALA A 273 19.99 -12.06 -38.23
CA ALA A 273 20.05 -11.05 -39.28
C ALA A 273 20.84 -11.61 -40.48
N ALA A 274 20.22 -11.56 -41.66
CA ALA A 274 20.85 -11.89 -42.93
C ALA A 274 21.97 -10.87 -43.23
N LYS A 275 23.18 -11.37 -43.47
CA LYS A 275 24.30 -10.59 -44.00
C LYS A 275 23.92 -9.98 -45.36
N LYS A 276 23.92 -8.65 -45.45
CA LYS A 276 23.95 -7.96 -46.75
C LYS A 276 25.39 -7.64 -47.10
N VAL A 277 25.82 -8.22 -48.21
CA VAL A 277 27.15 -8.13 -48.81
C VAL A 277 27.40 -6.70 -49.29
N ILE A 278 28.54 -6.12 -48.90
CA ILE A 278 29.04 -4.84 -49.42
C ILE A 278 29.64 -5.11 -50.80
N ALA A 279 29.03 -4.56 -51.85
CA ALA A 279 29.59 -4.56 -53.19
C ALA A 279 30.61 -3.41 -53.31
N ARG A 280 31.89 -3.76 -53.56
CA ARG A 280 32.92 -2.86 -54.06
C ARG A 280 32.66 -2.55 -55.54
N LYS A 281 32.78 -1.28 -55.94
CA LYS A 281 33.27 -0.81 -57.27
C LYS A 281 33.82 0.60 -57.04
N LYS A 282 35.15 0.73 -57.06
CA LYS A 282 36.03 1.12 -58.20
C LYS A 282 36.03 2.62 -58.41
#